data_AF-A0A2P2M3R0-F1
#
_entry.id   AF-A0A2P2M3R0-F1
#
_cell.length_a   1.000
_cell.length_b   1.000
_cell.length_c   1.000
_cell.angle_alpha   90.00
_cell.angle_beta   90.00
_cell.angle_gamma   90.00
#
_symmetry.space_group_name_H-M   'P 1'
#
loop_
_entity.id
_entity.type
_entity.pdbx_description
1 polymer ?
#
loop_
_entity_poly.entity_id
_entity_poly.type
_entity_poly.pdbx_seq_one_letter_code
_entity_poly.pdbx_strand_id
1 'polypeptide(L)'
;MAVAALQAADEYFKESKRACEAFNTTSPLSRNPPLWGTMKYLSEKIPKDTSSKVRINRDLYSQEKIKETAPTLPDFALALKPDEYQLPRVDPCWN
;
A
#
# COMPACT_ATOMS: atom_id res chain seq x y z
N MET A 1 13.29 -8.85 12.83
CA MET A 1 12.94 -8.48 11.44
C MET A 1 11.45 -8.57 11.09
N ALA A 2 10.77 -9.73 11.27
CA ALA A 2 9.37 -9.87 10.82
C ALA A 2 8.38 -8.94 11.55
N VAL A 3 8.59 -8.70 12.85
CA VAL A 3 7.75 -7.77 13.64
C VAL A 3 7.94 -6.33 13.20
N ALA A 4 9.20 -5.90 12.97
CA ALA A 4 9.51 -4.59 12.44
C ALA A 4 8.88 -4.33 11.06
N ALA A 5 8.92 -5.31 10.17
CA ALA A 5 8.28 -5.22 8.86
C ALA A 5 6.74 -5.06 8.98
N LEU A 6 6.11 -5.75 9.93
CA LEU A 6 4.67 -5.63 10.18
C LEU A 6 4.27 -4.31 10.82
N GLN A 7 5.10 -3.80 11.74
CA GLN A 7 4.92 -2.47 12.32
C GLN A 7 5.03 -1.39 11.25
N ALA A 8 6.05 -1.46 10.40
CA ALA A 8 6.21 -0.55 9.27
C ALA A 8 5.03 -0.64 8.29
N ALA A 9 4.55 -1.85 7.98
CA ALA A 9 3.37 -2.03 7.14
C ALA A 9 2.10 -1.38 7.73
N ASP A 10 1.91 -1.46 9.06
CA ASP A 10 0.80 -0.81 9.76
C ASP A 10 0.92 0.74 9.71
N GLU A 11 2.13 1.27 9.86
CA GLU A 11 2.39 2.71 9.73
C GLU A 11 2.13 3.23 8.31
N TYR A 12 2.67 2.54 7.28
CA TYR A 12 2.41 2.89 5.87
C TYR A 12 0.94 2.80 5.51
N PHE A 13 0.23 1.80 6.04
CA PHE A 13 -1.21 1.68 5.82
C PHE A 13 -1.99 2.87 6.39
N LYS A 14 -1.65 3.32 7.61
CA LYS A 14 -2.27 4.52 8.22
C LYS A 14 -1.95 5.80 7.46
N GLU A 15 -0.71 5.93 6.97
CA GLU A 15 -0.32 7.05 6.12
C GLU A 15 -1.09 7.06 4.79
N SER A 16 -1.17 5.91 4.11
CA SER A 16 -1.94 5.74 2.88
C SER A 16 -3.42 6.12 3.07
N LYS A 17 -4.03 5.72 4.20
CA LYS A 17 -5.41 6.11 4.51
C LYS A 17 -5.59 7.63 4.63
N ARG A 18 -4.68 8.30 5.34
CA ARG A 18 -4.69 9.77 5.48
C ARG A 18 -4.50 10.47 4.13
N ALA A 19 -3.59 9.98 3.30
CA ALA A 19 -3.39 10.52 1.95
C ALA A 19 -4.63 10.33 1.06
N CYS A 20 -5.29 9.17 1.14
CA CYS A 20 -6.54 8.90 0.44
C CYS A 20 -7.67 9.83 0.90
N GLU A 21 -7.83 10.04 2.21
CA GLU A 21 -8.82 10.98 2.76
C GLU A 21 -8.55 12.40 2.26
N ALA A 22 -7.30 12.88 2.35
CA ALA A 22 -6.89 14.20 1.89
C ALA A 22 -7.17 14.40 0.38
N PHE A 23 -6.79 13.40 -0.44
CA PHE A 23 -7.05 13.41 -1.89
C PHE A 23 -8.55 13.54 -2.18
N ASN A 24 -9.38 12.72 -1.52
CA ASN A 24 -10.83 12.76 -1.75
C ASN A 24 -11.49 14.06 -1.29
N THR A 25 -10.93 14.73 -0.29
CA THR A 25 -11.43 16.03 0.16
C THR A 25 -10.93 17.23 -0.66
N THR A 26 -9.93 17.04 -1.52
CA THR A 26 -9.36 18.10 -2.36
C THR A 26 -10.29 18.40 -3.53
N SER A 27 -10.40 19.68 -3.94
CA SER A 27 -11.22 20.07 -5.10
C SER A 27 -10.61 19.57 -6.41
N PRO A 28 -11.40 19.01 -7.35
CA PRO A 28 -12.84 18.73 -7.22
C PRO A 28 -13.10 17.55 -6.27
N LEU A 29 -14.08 17.70 -5.38
CA LEU A 29 -14.40 16.69 -4.36
C LEU A 29 -14.65 15.33 -5.02
N SER A 30 -13.74 14.38 -4.84
CA SER A 30 -13.93 13.02 -5.33
C SER A 30 -14.60 12.18 -4.24
N ARG A 31 -15.61 11.41 -4.63
CA ARG A 31 -16.25 10.49 -3.69
C ARG A 31 -15.28 9.38 -3.33
N ASN A 32 -15.02 9.19 -2.04
CA ASN A 32 -14.27 8.03 -1.58
C ASN A 32 -15.08 6.75 -1.85
N PRO A 33 -14.62 5.85 -2.74
CA PRO A 33 -15.33 4.62 -3.01
C PRO A 33 -15.31 3.71 -1.78
N PRO A 34 -16.33 2.85 -1.59
CA PRO A 34 -16.28 1.83 -0.54
C PRO A 34 -15.05 0.93 -0.74
N LEU A 35 -14.45 0.49 0.38
CA LEU A 35 -13.32 -0.43 0.33
C LEU A 35 -13.70 -1.71 -0.41
N TRP A 36 -12.95 -2.04 -1.44
CA TRP A 36 -13.15 -3.24 -2.25
C TRP A 36 -11.81 -3.87 -2.64
N GLY A 37 -11.87 -5.12 -3.12
CA GLY A 37 -10.72 -5.86 -3.62
C GLY A 37 -9.54 -5.89 -2.64
N THR A 38 -8.34 -5.62 -3.17
CA THR A 38 -7.08 -5.66 -2.42
C THR A 38 -7.09 -4.73 -1.20
N MET A 39 -7.67 -3.53 -1.32
CA MET A 39 -7.64 -2.57 -0.22
C MET A 39 -8.47 -3.03 0.97
N LYS A 40 -9.61 -3.69 0.73
CA LYS A 40 -10.41 -4.33 1.79
C LYS A 40 -9.59 -5.40 2.50
N TYR A 41 -8.96 -6.30 1.74
CA TYR A 41 -8.12 -7.36 2.29
C TYR A 41 -6.98 -6.81 3.16
N LEU A 42 -6.24 -5.82 2.66
CA LEU A 42 -5.13 -5.20 3.40
C LEU A 42 -5.61 -4.53 4.69
N SER A 43 -6.76 -3.85 4.65
CA SER A 43 -7.34 -3.19 5.82
C SER A 43 -7.70 -4.15 6.96
N GLU A 44 -8.02 -5.40 6.63
CA GLU A 44 -8.32 -6.42 7.62
C GLU A 44 -7.07 -7.19 8.04
N LYS A 45 -6.18 -7.51 7.10
CA LYS A 45 -5.04 -8.40 7.36
C LYS A 45 -3.91 -7.72 8.11
N ILE A 46 -3.53 -6.50 7.72
CA ILE A 46 -2.39 -5.80 8.33
C ILE A 46 -2.59 -5.62 9.85
N PRO A 47 -3.73 -5.09 10.34
CA PRO A 47 -3.93 -4.94 11.78
C PRO A 47 -3.99 -6.28 12.53
N LYS A 48 -4.60 -7.33 11.92
CA LYS A 48 -4.68 -8.68 12.50
C LYS A 48 -3.30 -9.31 12.66
N ASP A 49 -2.48 -9.24 11.62
CA ASP A 49 -1.14 -9.82 11.60
C ASP A 49 -0.19 -9.07 12.55
N THR A 50 -0.27 -7.74 12.59
CA THR A 50 0.52 -6.93 13.54
C THR A 50 0.12 -7.22 14.98
N SER A 51 -1.18 -7.22 15.32
CA SER A 51 -1.66 -7.48 16.69
C SER A 51 -1.33 -8.89 17.20
N SER A 52 -1.55 -9.90 16.36
CA SER A 52 -1.27 -11.30 16.72
C SER A 52 0.23 -11.56 16.93
N LYS A 53 1.09 -11.04 16.05
CA LYS A 53 2.53 -11.27 16.11
C LYS A 53 3.24 -10.39 17.15
N VAL A 54 2.76 -9.17 17.41
CA VAL A 54 3.29 -8.35 18.53
C VAL A 54 2.99 -8.98 19.88
N ARG A 55 1.79 -9.56 20.09
CA ARG A 55 1.46 -10.31 21.31
C ARG A 55 2.38 -11.52 21.51
N ILE A 56 2.48 -12.37 20.49
CA ILE A 56 3.33 -13.57 20.54
C ILE A 56 4.80 -13.19 20.79
N ASN A 57 5.31 -12.14 20.15
CA ASN A 57 6.69 -11.72 20.33
C ASN A 57 6.93 -11.06 21.68
N ARG A 58 5.95 -10.37 22.26
CA ARG A 58 6.04 -9.76 23.61
C ARG A 58 6.06 -10.82 24.72
N ASP A 59 5.30 -11.89 24.54
CA ASP A 59 5.21 -12.98 25.52
C ASP A 59 6.42 -13.92 25.48
N LEU A 60 7.11 -14.03 24.33
CA LEU A 60 8.31 -14.87 24.14
C LEU A 60 9.64 -14.12 24.24
N TYR A 61 9.68 -12.84 23.85
CA TYR A 61 10.89 -12.01 23.81
C TYR A 61 10.65 -10.76 24.65
N SER A 62 10.78 -10.94 25.97
CA SER A 62 10.78 -9.84 26.92
C SER A 62 11.95 -8.89 26.61
N GLN A 63 11.61 -7.68 26.17
CA GLN A 63 12.47 -6.50 26.22
C GLN A 63 13.70 -6.43 25.30
N GLU A 64 13.71 -6.99 24.10
CA GLU A 64 14.65 -6.45 23.10
C GLU A 64 14.05 -5.20 22.45
N LYS A 65 14.38 -4.07 23.08
CA LYS A 65 14.11 -2.68 22.70
C LYS A 65 14.87 -2.33 21.42
N ILE A 66 14.78 -3.17 20.39
CA ILE A 66 15.41 -2.90 19.12
C ILE A 66 14.40 -2.04 18.36
N LYS A 67 14.73 -0.76 18.19
CA LYS A 67 14.20 0.04 17.08
C LYS A 67 14.69 -0.63 15.80
N GLU A 68 14.15 -1.80 15.48
CA GLU A 68 14.46 -2.48 14.23
C GLU A 68 13.82 -1.59 13.17
N THR A 69 14.65 -0.78 12.52
CA THR A 69 14.28 -0.12 11.28
C THR A 69 13.73 -1.17 10.32
N ALA A 70 12.65 -0.83 9.62
CA ALA A 70 12.07 -1.71 8.61
C ALA A 70 13.16 -2.20 7.65
N PRO A 71 13.21 -3.50 7.32
CA PRO A 71 14.20 -4.00 6.38
C PRO A 71 14.06 -3.28 5.04
N THR A 72 15.18 -2.92 4.43
CA THR A 72 15.19 -2.36 3.08
C THR A 72 14.59 -3.37 2.12
N LEU A 73 13.60 -2.93 1.34
CA LEU A 73 13.02 -3.77 0.30
C LEU A 73 14.04 -3.97 -0.83
N PRO A 74 14.12 -5.16 -1.44
CA PRO A 74 14.97 -5.37 -2.60
C PRO A 74 14.48 -4.51 -3.76
N ASP A 75 15.36 -4.26 -4.72
CA ASP A 75 14.96 -3.64 -5.98
C ASP A 75 14.13 -4.64 -6.80
N PHE A 76 12.94 -4.24 -7.21
CA PHE A 76 12.02 -5.09 -7.97
C PHE A 76 11.99 -4.62 -9.42
N ALA A 77 12.27 -5.53 -10.35
CA ALA A 77 12.11 -5.25 -11.77
C ALA A 77 10.65 -4.90 -12.10
N LEU A 78 10.43 -3.88 -12.93
CA LEU A 78 9.09 -3.50 -13.37
C LEU A 78 8.45 -4.64 -14.17
N ALA A 79 7.28 -5.10 -13.73
CA ALA A 79 6.54 -6.19 -14.36
C ALA A 79 5.81 -5.77 -15.64
N LEU A 80 5.51 -4.48 -15.79
CA LEU A 80 4.75 -3.94 -16.92
C LEU A 80 5.62 -2.98 -17.72
N LYS A 81 5.47 -3.03 -19.05
CA LYS A 81 6.04 -2.07 -19.99
C LYS A 81 4.89 -1.42 -20.77
N PRO A 82 4.96 -0.11 -21.07
CA PRO A 82 3.96 0.52 -21.91
C PRO A 82 3.93 -0.13 -23.28
N ASP A 83 2.74 -0.45 -23.77
CA ASP A 83 2.57 -0.85 -25.16
C ASP A 83 2.75 0.36 -26.08
N GLU A 84 3.24 0.12 -27.30
CA GLU A 84 3.37 1.17 -28.29
C GLU A 84 1.98 1.63 -28.75
N TYR A 85 1.72 2.93 -28.62
CA TYR A 85 0.45 3.52 -29.04
C TYR A 85 0.46 3.77 -30.55
N GLN A 86 -0.51 3.21 -31.26
CA GLN A 86 -0.70 3.46 -32.69
C GLN A 86 -1.84 4.46 -32.91
N LEU A 87 -1.55 5.53 -33.64
CA LEU A 87 -2.56 6.49 -34.07
C LEU A 87 -3.55 5.83 -35.04
N PRO A 88 -4.84 6.20 -35.01
CA PRO A 88 -5.78 5.78 -36.03
C PRO A 88 -5.35 6.33 -37.40
N ARG A 89 -5.74 5.63 -38.47
CA ARG A 89 -5.51 6.09 -39.84
C ARG A 89 -6.26 7.41 -40.06
N VAL A 90 -5.66 8.34 -40.80
CA VAL A 90 -6.30 9.60 -41.21
C VAL A 90 -7.53 9.25 -42.05
N ASP A 91 -8.66 9.91 -41.74
CA ASP A 91 -9.89 9.69 -42.48
C ASP A 91 -9.76 10.28 -43.90
N PRO A 92 -10.13 9.54 -44.96
CA PRO A 92 -10.03 10.00 -46.35
C PRO A 92 -10.75 11.33 -46.65
N CYS A 93 -11.73 11.72 -45.83
CA CYS A 93 -12.47 12.98 -45.98
C CYS A 93 -11.65 14.24 -45.65
N TRP A 94 -10.42 14.08 -45.15
CA TRP A 94 -9.50 15.18 -44.79
C TRP A 94 -8.43 15.46 -45.87
N ASN A 95 -8.61 14.92 -47.09
CA ASN A 95 -7.79 15.23 -48.27
C ASN A 95 -8.33 16.42 -49.07
#